data_AF-A0A9X2U3I9-F1
#
_entry.id   AF-A0A9X2U3I9-F1
#
_cell.length_a   1.000
_cell.length_b   1.000
_cell.length_c   1.000
_cell.angle_alpha   90.00
_cell.angle_beta   90.00
_cell.angle_gamma   90.00
#
_symmetry.space_group_name_H-M   'P 1'
#
loop_
_entity.id
_entity.type
_entity.pdbx_description
1 polymer ?
#
loop_
_entity_poly.entity_id
_entity_poly.type
_entity_poly.pdbx_seq_one_letter_code
_entity_poly.pdbx_strand_id
1 'polypeptide(L)'
;MDFKGDFLLDDETRCYPLTVVDDYSRFAVVLEACPNQQHETVKNHLSKAFRRYGLPERIITDRGAPWGVGMERDNGRPFYTKLSAWL
;
A
#
# COMPACT_ATOMS: atom_id res chain seq x y z
N MET A 1 3.69 4.40 3.31
CA MET A 1 2.63 3.37 3.21
C MET A 1 3.30 2.01 3.31
N ASP A 2 2.69 1.09 4.06
CA ASP A 2 3.29 -0.20 4.37
C ASP A 2 2.24 -1.23 4.79
N PHE A 3 2.44 -2.49 4.41
CA PHE A 3 1.73 -3.62 5.02
C PHE A 3 2.50 -4.05 6.27
N LYS A 4 1.79 -4.23 7.38
CA LYS A 4 2.38 -4.85 8.57
C LYS A 4 2.39 -6.36 8.42
N GLY A 5 3.20 -7.03 9.24
CA GLY A 5 3.25 -8.48 9.29
C GLY A 5 1.84 -9.07 9.44
N ASP A 6 1.55 -10.10 8.65
CA ASP A 6 0.25 -10.75 8.66
C ASP A 6 0.08 -11.66 9.88
N PHE A 7 -1.17 -11.92 10.24
CA PHE A 7 -1.51 -12.81 11.34
C PHE A 7 -2.85 -13.52 11.08
N LEU A 8 -3.01 -14.70 11.69
CA LEU A 8 -4.28 -15.44 11.68
C LEU A 8 -5.25 -14.82 12.68
N LEU A 9 -6.50 -14.69 12.25
CA LEU A 9 -7.63 -14.36 13.11
C LEU A 9 -8.21 -15.63 13.74
N ASP A 10 -9.10 -15.47 14.72
CA ASP A 10 -9.77 -16.57 15.42
C ASP A 10 -10.64 -17.43 14.48
N ASP A 11 -11.08 -16.88 13.35
CA ASP A 11 -11.84 -17.57 12.31
C ASP A 11 -10.96 -18.24 11.24
N GLU A 12 -9.66 -18.38 11.53
CA GLU A 12 -8.62 -18.94 10.65
C GLU A 12 -8.35 -18.12 9.37
N THR A 13 -8.99 -16.96 9.20
CA THR A 13 -8.68 -16.08 8.06
C THR A 13 -7.38 -15.31 8.31
N ARG A 14 -6.67 -14.98 7.22
CA ARG A 14 -5.42 -14.21 7.30
C ARG A 14 -5.68 -12.72 7.14
N CYS A 15 -5.22 -11.93 8.11
CA CYS A 15 -5.26 -10.48 8.06
C CYS A 15 -3.91 -9.92 7.60
N TYR A 16 -3.95 -9.01 6.61
CA TYR A 16 -2.82 -8.25 6.12
C TYR A 16 -3.07 -6.76 6.42
N PRO A 17 -2.62 -6.22 7.56
CA PRO A 17 -2.95 -4.85 7.94
C PRO A 17 -2.26 -3.83 7.03
N LEU A 18 -3.02 -2.97 6.37
CA LEU A 18 -2.49 -1.86 5.57
C LEU A 18 -2.46 -0.58 6.40
N THR A 19 -1.29 0.09 6.40
CA THR A 19 -1.10 1.36 7.08
C THR A 19 -0.59 2.46 6.14
N VAL A 20 -1.19 3.65 6.25
CA VAL A 20 -0.72 4.87 5.58
C VAL A 20 -0.80 6.00 6.59
N VAL A 21 0.32 6.67 6.79
CA VAL A 21 0.46 7.78 7.74
C VAL A 21 0.87 9.02 6.97
N ASP A 22 0.22 10.14 7.27
CA ASP A 22 0.66 11.45 6.80
C ASP A 22 1.96 11.85 7.50
N ASP A 23 2.96 12.28 6.73
CA ASP A 23 4.31 12.49 7.26
C ASP A 23 4.41 13.74 8.17
N TYR A 24 3.59 14.76 7.91
CA TYR A 24 3.59 15.98 8.71
C TYR A 24 2.85 15.81 10.04
N SER A 25 1.58 15.42 9.97
CA SER A 25 0.67 15.36 11.13
C SER A 25 0.80 14.07 11.93
N ARG A 26 1.44 13.04 11.37
CA ARG A 26 1.46 11.67 11.91
C ARG A 26 0.09 11.02 12.02
N PHE A 27 -0.92 11.59 11.36
CA PHE A 27 -2.25 11.02 11.33
C PHE A 27 -2.30 9.76 10.45
N ALA A 28 -2.88 8.67 10.95
CA ALA A 28 -3.10 7.44 10.19
C ALA A 28 -4.28 7.61 9.23
N VAL A 29 -4.00 8.05 8.00
CA VAL A 29 -5.02 8.26 6.95
C VAL A 29 -5.61 6.95 6.43
N VAL A 30 -4.89 5.83 6.60
CA VAL A 30 -5.39 4.47 6.37
C VAL A 30 -4.91 3.55 7.49
N LEU A 31 -5.84 2.82 8.09
CA LEU A 31 -5.59 1.69 9.00
C LEU A 31 -6.69 0.65 8.73
N GLU A 32 -6.37 -0.36 7.93
CA GLU A 32 -7.37 -1.28 7.36
C GLU A 32 -6.93 -2.73 7.50
N ALA A 33 -7.86 -3.60 7.88
CA ALA A 33 -7.67 -5.05 7.90
C ALA A 33 -7.98 -5.60 6.50
N CYS A 34 -6.94 -5.99 5.74
CA CYS A 34 -7.12 -6.45 4.37
C CYS A 34 -7.05 -7.99 4.28
N PRO A 35 -7.82 -8.62 3.36
CA PRO A 35 -7.76 -10.06 3.14
C PRO A 35 -6.56 -10.51 2.29
N ASN A 36 -5.82 -9.57 1.69
CA ASN A 36 -4.67 -9.83 0.83
C ASN A 36 -3.79 -8.57 0.64
N GLN A 37 -2.65 -8.75 -0.01
CA GLN A 37 -1.71 -7.67 -0.39
C GLN A 37 -1.79 -7.32 -1.89
N GLN A 38 -2.99 -7.34 -2.48
CA GLN A 38 -3.16 -7.12 -3.93
C GLN A 38 -3.39 -5.65 -4.29
N HIS A 39 -3.05 -5.33 -5.54
CA HIS A 39 -3.20 -4.00 -6.15
C HIS A 39 -4.62 -3.41 -5.98
N GLU A 40 -5.68 -4.16 -6.29
CA GLU A 40 -7.05 -3.62 -6.26
C GLU A 40 -7.49 -3.28 -4.83
N THR A 41 -7.10 -4.11 -3.86
CA THR A 41 -7.34 -3.87 -2.43
C THR A 41 -6.71 -2.54 -2.02
N VAL A 42 -5.41 -2.36 -2.29
CA VAL A 42 -4.69 -1.13 -1.92
C VAL A 42 -5.29 0.09 -2.63
N LYS A 43 -5.54 -0.02 -3.94
CA LYS A 43 -6.15 1.05 -4.75
C LYS A 43 -7.50 1.50 -4.19
N ASN A 44 -8.34 0.57 -3.76
CA ASN A 44 -9.65 0.88 -3.19
C ASN A 44 -9.53 1.66 -1.86
N HIS A 45 -8.66 1.23 -0.95
CA HIS A 45 -8.44 1.95 0.32
C HIS A 45 -7.82 3.32 0.10
N LEU A 46 -6.80 3.43 -0.77
CA LEU A 46 -6.20 4.72 -1.11
C LEU A 46 -7.19 5.66 -1.79
N SER A 47 -8.01 5.16 -2.73
CA SER A 47 -9.03 5.99 -3.39
C SER A 47 -10.07 6.53 -2.41
N LYS A 48 -10.40 5.80 -1.34
CA LYS A 48 -11.28 6.30 -0.27
C LYS A 48 -10.58 7.36 0.57
N ALA A 49 -9.33 7.10 0.96
CA ALA A 49 -8.52 8.05 1.73
C ALA A 49 -8.29 9.36 0.98
N PHE A 50 -7.93 9.31 -0.30
CA PHE A 50 -7.70 10.50 -1.12
C PHE A 50 -8.95 11.35 -1.30
N ARG A 51 -10.12 10.73 -1.45
CA ARG A 51 -11.40 11.48 -1.49
C ARG A 51 -11.73 12.15 -0.16
N ARG A 52 -11.31 11.56 0.96
CA ARG A 52 -11.61 12.07 2.30
C ARG A 52 -10.62 13.12 2.78
N TYR A 53 -9.33 12.92 2.52
CA TYR A 53 -8.24 13.69 3.10
C TYR A 53 -7.44 14.50 2.07
N GLY A 54 -7.75 14.36 0.77
CA GLY A 54 -7.01 14.98 -0.32
C GLY A 54 -5.91 14.08 -0.89
N LEU A 55 -5.34 14.51 -2.02
CA LEU A 55 -4.22 13.81 -2.66
C LEU A 55 -2.89 14.25 -2.04
N PRO A 56 -1.99 13.31 -1.69
CA PRO A 56 -0.64 13.66 -1.26
C PRO A 56 0.20 14.09 -2.46
N GLU A 57 1.21 14.93 -2.22
CA GLU A 57 2.20 15.26 -3.26
C GLU A 57 3.12 14.07 -3.58
N ARG A 58 3.42 13.25 -2.58
CA ARG A 58 4.32 12.09 -2.69
C ARG A 58 3.89 10.98 -1.75
N ILE A 59 4.15 9.75 -2.16
CA ILE A 59 3.96 8.55 -1.34
C ILE A 59 5.29 7.82 -1.27
N ILE A 60 5.71 7.47 -0.04
CA ILE A 60 6.92 6.68 0.22
C ILE A 60 6.50 5.27 0.64
N THR A 61 7.09 4.28 0.00
CA THR A 61 6.90 2.84 0.27
C THR A 61 8.25 2.13 0.24
N ASP A 62 8.29 0.89 0.70
CA ASP A 62 9.39 -0.01 0.39
C ASP A 62 9.35 -0.48 -1.10
N ARG A 63 10.26 -1.38 -1.48
CA ARG A 63 10.31 -1.99 -2.83
C ARG A 63 9.47 -3.26 -2.95
N GLY A 64 8.71 -3.65 -1.92
CA GLY A 64 7.91 -4.86 -1.88
C GLY A 64 6.65 -4.79 -2.73
N ALA A 65 6.07 -5.94 -3.03
CA ALA A 65 4.73 -6.00 -3.60
C ALA A 65 3.71 -5.40 -2.61
N PRO A 66 2.62 -4.77 -3.08
CA PRO A 66 2.16 -4.64 -4.47
C PRO A 66 2.63 -3.38 -5.23
N TRP A 67 3.37 -2.47 -4.60
CA TRP A 67 3.79 -1.18 -5.21
C TRP A 67 5.18 -1.25 -5.87
N GLY A 68 6.05 -2.17 -5.44
CA GLY A 68 7.33 -2.47 -6.04
C GLY A 68 7.45 -3.95 -6.43
N VAL A 69 8.58 -4.30 -7.06
CA VAL A 69 8.86 -5.69 -7.49
C VAL A 69 10.17 -6.24 -6.94
N GLY A 70 10.88 -5.50 -6.07
CA GLY A 70 12.17 -5.90 -5.52
C GLY A 70 13.29 -6.16 -6.54
N MET A 71 13.04 -5.90 -7.83
CA MET A 71 13.92 -6.20 -8.96
C MET A 71 14.06 -4.98 -9.88
N GLU A 72 15.20 -4.88 -10.55
CA GLU A 72 15.48 -3.89 -11.58
C GLU A 72 15.45 -4.58 -12.95
N ARG A 73 15.10 -3.86 -14.02
CA ARG A 73 15.20 -4.41 -15.38
C ARG A 73 16.67 -4.52 -15.77
N ASP A 74 17.01 -5.44 -16.69
CA ASP A 74 18.39 -5.66 -17.17
C ASP A 74 19.10 -4.39 -17.71
N ASN A 75 18.34 -3.35 -18.05
CA ASN A 75 18.85 -2.06 -18.54
C ASN A 75 18.84 -0.93 -17.49
N GLY A 76 18.72 -1.27 -16.21
CA GLY A 76 18.73 -0.31 -15.09
C GLY A 76 17.48 0.58 -15.02
N ARG A 77 16.45 0.32 -15.83
CA ARG A 77 15.19 1.08 -15.76
C ARG A 77 14.31 0.59 -14.60
N PRO A 78 13.63 1.50 -13.89
CA PRO A 78 12.69 1.12 -12.85
C PRO A 78 11.55 0.27 -13.44
N PHE A 79 11.19 -0.77 -12.71
CA PHE A 79 10.03 -1.59 -13.02
C PHE A 79 8.82 -1.01 -12.28
N TYR A 80 7.77 -0.67 -13.01
CA TYR A 80 6.53 -0.16 -12.44
C TYR A 80 5.52 -1.31 -12.32
N THR A 81 4.90 -1.45 -11.15
CA THR A 81 3.71 -2.29 -11.00
C THR A 81 2.50 -1.54 -11.54
N LYS A 82 1.40 -2.25 -11.80
CA LYS A 82 0.12 -1.61 -12.15
C LYS A 82 -0.32 -0.60 -11.10
N LEU A 83 -0.03 -0.87 -9.83
CA LEU A 83 -0.36 0.02 -8.73
C LEU A 83 0.51 1.28 -8.76
N SER A 84 1.83 1.17 -8.95
CA SER A 84 2.71 2.35 -9.00
C SER A 84 2.57 3.17 -10.27
N ALA A 85 2.04 2.60 -11.35
CA ALA A 85 1.65 3.37 -12.54
C ALA A 85 0.30 4.09 -12.38
N TRP A 86 -0.57 3.63 -11.46
CA TRP A 86 -1.85 4.28 -11.16
C TRP A 86 -1.71 5.44 -10.15
N LEU A 87 -0.75 5.33 -9.23
CA LEU A 87 -0.38 6.38 -8.28
C LEU A 87 0.29 7.56 -8.98
#